data_AF-A0A1I3F885-F1
#
_entry.id   AF-A0A1I3F885-F1
#
_cell.length_a   1.000
_cell.length_b   1.000
_cell.length_c   1.000
_cell.angle_alpha   90.00
_cell.angle_beta   90.00
_cell.angle_gamma   90.00
#
_symmetry.space_group_name_H-M   'P 1'
#
loop_
_entity.id
_entity.type
_entity.pdbx_description
1 polymer ?
#
loop_
_entity_poly.entity_id
_entity_poly.type
_entity_poly.pdbx_seq_one_letter_code
_entity_poly.pdbx_strand_id
1 'polypeptide(L)'
;MTYGKQANNCTGYWFRYASHEQKEFFVNFTRDDVRKAVGDGLLSFPITDFDANGNFDPDSYRQRLEWFISHDISAVFVAGGTGEFFNLTLDEFRDIVSLAVETVDGKLPVIASAGLSVGSGKAFAQVAEEAGADGILLMPPYLTECPQEGLVAYARQICDATDLNVIYYNRGNGILEAEAVQQLADACPNLIGLKDGKGDIQA
;
A
#
# COMPACT_ATOMS: atom_id res chain seq x y z
N MET A 1 5.10 -76.72 -7.55
CA MET A 1 3.94 -76.46 -8.43
C MET A 1 2.93 -75.72 -7.56
N THR A 2 2.47 -74.49 -7.78
CA THR A 2 2.38 -73.61 -8.95
C THR A 2 2.23 -72.16 -8.43
N TYR A 3 2.58 -71.20 -9.28
CA TYR A 3 2.45 -69.75 -9.10
C TYR A 3 0.98 -69.26 -8.97
N GLY A 4 0.78 -68.08 -8.37
CA GLY A 4 -0.44 -67.27 -8.57
C GLY A 4 -0.56 -66.03 -7.67
N LYS A 5 -0.28 -64.84 -8.23
CA LYS A 5 -0.50 -63.50 -7.66
C LYS A 5 -2.00 -63.20 -7.47
N GLN A 6 -2.35 -62.42 -6.43
CA GLN A 6 -3.35 -61.35 -6.58
C GLN A 6 -3.11 -60.22 -5.57
N ALA A 7 -3.23 -59.00 -6.08
CA ALA A 7 -2.91 -57.73 -5.45
C ALA A 7 -4.08 -57.22 -4.61
N ASN A 8 -3.78 -56.49 -3.52
CA ASN A 8 -4.72 -55.54 -2.93
C ASN A 8 -4.04 -54.17 -2.86
N ASN A 9 -4.63 -53.24 -3.61
CA ASN A 9 -4.34 -51.81 -3.65
C ASN A 9 -4.72 -51.15 -2.33
N CYS A 10 -3.76 -50.56 -1.63
CA CYS A 10 -3.99 -49.40 -0.79
C CYS A 10 -3.27 -48.22 -1.44
N THR A 11 -4.01 -47.46 -2.25
CA THR A 11 -3.57 -46.18 -2.80
C THR A 11 -3.46 -45.17 -1.66
N GLY A 12 -2.23 -44.78 -1.34
CA GLY A 12 -1.93 -43.67 -0.46
C GLY A 12 -2.42 -42.35 -1.06
N TYR A 13 -3.14 -41.58 -0.25
CA TYR A 13 -3.46 -40.19 -0.54
C TYR A 13 -2.19 -39.36 -0.37
N TRP A 14 -1.44 -39.19 -1.46
CA TRP A 14 -0.40 -38.18 -1.57
C TRP A 14 -1.06 -36.86 -1.94
N PHE A 15 -1.22 -35.96 -0.96
CA PHE A 15 -1.41 -34.55 -1.27
C PHE A 15 -0.14 -34.06 -1.98
N ARG A 16 -0.25 -33.80 -3.29
CA ARG A 16 0.72 -33.02 -4.03
C ARG A 16 0.74 -31.62 -3.41
N TYR A 17 1.74 -31.32 -2.61
CA TYR A 17 2.20 -29.94 -2.48
C TYR A 17 2.61 -29.51 -3.89
N ALA A 18 1.83 -28.60 -4.49
CA ALA A 18 2.32 -27.82 -5.60
C ALA A 18 3.57 -27.10 -5.09
N SER A 19 4.71 -27.46 -5.66
CA SER A 19 5.95 -26.71 -5.57
C SER A 19 5.65 -25.30 -6.08
N HIS A 20 5.49 -24.34 -5.17
CA HIS A 20 5.62 -22.94 -5.57
C HIS A 20 7.09 -22.71 -5.88
N GLU A 21 7.35 -22.66 -7.18
CA GLU A 21 8.52 -22.00 -7.76
C GLU A 21 8.76 -20.69 -7.01
N GLN A 22 10.01 -20.47 -6.63
CA GLN A 22 10.48 -19.18 -6.16
C GLN A 22 10.13 -18.15 -7.25
N LYS A 23 9.15 -17.28 -6.99
CA LYS A 23 8.89 -16.12 -7.85
C LYS A 23 10.18 -15.29 -7.87
N GLU A 24 10.87 -15.30 -9.01
CA GLU A 24 12.05 -14.46 -9.25
C GLU A 24 11.64 -12.99 -9.21
N PHE A 25 12.27 -12.24 -8.30
CA PHE A 25 12.45 -10.79 -8.22
C PHE A 25 11.29 -9.91 -8.71
N PHE A 26 10.48 -9.43 -7.75
CA PHE A 26 9.80 -8.13 -7.89
C PHE A 26 10.86 -7.08 -8.25
N VAL A 27 10.58 -6.29 -9.30
CA VAL A 27 11.34 -5.07 -9.55
C VAL A 27 10.99 -4.10 -8.43
N ASN A 28 11.87 -3.99 -7.43
CA ASN A 28 11.71 -2.97 -6.39
C ASN A 28 12.19 -1.63 -6.96
N PHE A 29 11.29 -0.67 -7.10
CA PHE A 29 11.65 0.69 -7.47
C PHE A 29 12.61 1.26 -6.42
N THR A 30 13.68 1.91 -6.86
CA THR A 30 14.53 2.64 -5.91
C THR A 30 13.76 3.84 -5.36
N ARG A 31 14.20 4.37 -4.22
CA ARG A 31 13.64 5.61 -3.66
C ARG A 31 13.61 6.75 -4.68
N ASP A 32 14.65 6.89 -5.49
CA ASP A 32 14.72 7.95 -6.51
C ASP A 32 13.76 7.69 -7.68
N ASP A 33 13.51 6.43 -8.05
CA ASP A 33 12.49 6.08 -9.03
C ASP A 33 11.09 6.48 -8.53
N VAL A 34 10.76 6.15 -7.28
CA VAL A 34 9.47 6.51 -6.67
C VAL A 34 9.33 8.03 -6.57
N ARG A 35 10.39 8.75 -6.13
CA ARG A 35 10.40 10.22 -6.08
C ARG A 35 10.12 10.85 -7.43
N LYS A 36 10.77 10.34 -8.49
CA LYS A 36 10.57 10.83 -9.85
C LYS A 36 9.14 10.56 -10.33
N ALA A 37 8.63 9.36 -10.07
CA ALA A 37 7.27 8.98 -10.45
C ALA A 37 6.22 9.89 -9.79
N VAL A 38 6.37 10.20 -8.50
CA VAL A 38 5.38 11.02 -7.78
C VAL A 38 5.56 12.53 -7.96
N GLY A 39 6.72 13.00 -8.45
CA GLY A 39 7.03 14.42 -8.59
C GLY A 39 6.53 15.08 -9.88
N ASP A 40 6.64 14.38 -11.01
CA ASP A 40 6.48 15.02 -12.33
C ASP A 40 5.40 14.37 -13.22
N GLY A 41 4.70 13.34 -12.75
CA GLY A 41 3.72 12.59 -13.54
C GLY A 41 2.30 12.61 -12.96
N LEU A 42 1.34 12.11 -13.75
CA LEU A 42 -0.06 12.01 -13.34
C LEU A 42 -0.25 10.85 -12.36
N LEU A 43 -0.80 11.15 -11.19
CA LEU A 43 -1.03 10.19 -10.12
C LEU A 43 -2.48 9.71 -10.13
N SER A 44 -2.69 8.39 -10.17
CA SER A 44 -4.03 7.82 -10.13
C SER A 44 -4.45 7.47 -8.70
N PHE A 45 -5.70 7.76 -8.34
CA PHE A 45 -6.31 7.40 -7.05
C PHE A 45 -7.61 6.62 -7.32
N PRO A 46 -7.54 5.32 -7.71
CA PRO A 46 -8.73 4.51 -7.97
C PRO A 46 -9.66 4.42 -6.75
N ILE A 47 -10.97 4.43 -7.01
CA ILE A 47 -11.96 3.94 -6.04
C ILE A 47 -11.74 2.44 -5.82
N THR A 48 -12.01 1.96 -4.61
CA THR A 48 -12.02 0.53 -4.29
C THR A 48 -13.37 -0.05 -4.71
N ASP A 49 -13.37 -1.17 -5.44
CA ASP A 49 -14.61 -1.75 -5.95
C ASP A 49 -15.20 -2.73 -4.93
N PHE A 50 -16.51 -2.60 -4.69
CA PHE A 50 -17.26 -3.47 -3.80
C PHE A 50 -18.48 -4.07 -4.52
N ASP A 51 -18.85 -5.29 -4.15
CA ASP A 51 -20.03 -5.97 -4.65
C ASP A 51 -21.33 -5.39 -4.02
N ALA A 52 -22.48 -5.91 -4.47
CA ALA A 52 -23.79 -5.47 -3.96
C ALA A 52 -24.02 -5.77 -2.46
N ASN A 53 -23.18 -6.61 -1.84
CA ASN A 53 -23.21 -6.91 -0.40
C ASN A 53 -22.20 -6.08 0.40
N GLY A 54 -21.39 -5.25 -0.28
CA GLY A 54 -20.34 -4.45 0.33
C GLY A 54 -19.01 -5.19 0.55
N ASN A 55 -18.81 -6.37 -0.04
CA ASN A 55 -17.52 -7.06 0.01
C ASN A 55 -16.60 -6.57 -1.10
N PHE A 56 -15.29 -6.57 -0.89
CA PHE A 56 -14.32 -6.24 -1.92
C PHE A 56 -14.54 -7.10 -3.19
N ASP A 57 -14.60 -6.45 -4.36
CA ASP A 57 -14.75 -7.11 -5.67
C ASP A 57 -13.40 -7.13 -6.40
N PRO A 58 -12.62 -8.22 -6.28
CA PRO A 58 -11.27 -8.29 -6.84
C PRO A 58 -11.27 -8.31 -8.37
N ASP A 59 -12.29 -8.89 -9.02
CA ASP A 59 -12.30 -9.01 -10.47
C ASP A 59 -12.63 -7.67 -11.14
N SER A 60 -13.58 -6.91 -10.58
CA SER A 60 -13.85 -5.54 -11.02
C SER A 60 -12.66 -4.62 -10.74
N TYR A 61 -12.07 -4.72 -9.54
CA TYR A 61 -10.93 -3.88 -9.18
C TYR A 61 -9.70 -4.13 -10.05
N ARG A 62 -9.40 -5.40 -10.39
CA ARG A 62 -8.32 -5.77 -11.32
C ARG A 62 -8.51 -5.10 -12.68
N GLN A 63 -9.71 -5.19 -13.27
CA GLN A 63 -10.02 -4.57 -14.56
C GLN A 63 -9.89 -3.04 -14.49
N ARG A 64 -10.29 -2.42 -13.38
CA ARG A 64 -10.10 -0.98 -13.16
C ARG A 64 -8.63 -0.60 -13.15
N LEU A 65 -7.80 -1.35 -12.42
CA LEU A 65 -6.36 -1.10 -12.37
C LEU A 65 -5.71 -1.30 -13.74
N GLU A 66 -6.02 -2.38 -14.45
CA GLU A 66 -5.56 -2.62 -15.83
C GLU A 66 -5.92 -1.46 -16.77
N TRP A 67 -7.12 -0.90 -16.63
CA TRP A 67 -7.54 0.28 -17.38
C TRP A 67 -6.76 1.54 -16.98
N PHE A 68 -6.49 1.77 -15.69
CA PHE A 68 -5.68 2.91 -15.26
C PHE A 68 -4.25 2.82 -15.78
N ILE A 69 -3.60 1.67 -15.65
CA ILE A 69 -2.20 1.47 -16.09
C ILE A 69 -2.06 1.43 -17.62
N SER A 70 -3.17 1.35 -18.38
CA SER A 70 -3.15 1.52 -19.84
C SER A 70 -3.03 2.99 -20.28
N HIS A 71 -3.14 3.95 -19.35
CA HIS A 71 -2.97 5.37 -19.60
C HIS A 71 -1.59 5.86 -19.12
N ASP A 72 -1.22 7.07 -19.52
CA ASP A 72 0.04 7.71 -19.12
C ASP A 72 -0.05 8.26 -17.68
N ILE A 73 0.05 7.34 -16.72
CA ILE A 73 0.15 7.64 -15.29
C ILE A 73 1.53 7.19 -14.77
N SER A 74 2.04 7.89 -13.77
CA SER A 74 3.38 7.62 -13.24
C SER A 74 3.38 6.80 -11.95
N ALA A 75 2.28 6.81 -11.20
CA ALA A 75 2.09 5.99 -9.99
C ALA A 75 0.61 5.77 -9.72
N VAL A 76 0.28 4.69 -9.00
CA VAL A 76 -1.08 4.40 -8.54
C VAL A 76 -1.14 4.40 -7.02
N PHE A 77 -2.12 5.12 -6.49
CA PHE A 77 -2.37 5.25 -5.06
C PHE A 77 -3.61 4.45 -4.69
N VAL A 78 -3.41 3.28 -4.11
CA VAL A 78 -4.49 2.35 -3.76
C VAL A 78 -4.90 2.47 -2.31
N ALA A 79 -6.14 2.08 -2.02
CA ALA A 79 -6.75 2.25 -0.70
C ALA A 79 -6.47 3.67 -0.14
N GLY A 80 -6.62 4.69 -1.00
CA GLY A 80 -6.47 6.10 -0.66
C GLY A 80 -7.71 6.70 0.00
N GLY A 81 -7.73 8.02 0.19
CA GLY A 81 -8.98 8.71 0.56
C GLY A 81 -10.11 8.46 -0.45
N THR A 82 -9.80 8.51 -1.76
CA THR A 82 -10.74 8.16 -2.84
C THR A 82 -11.09 6.67 -2.86
N GLY A 83 -10.15 5.81 -2.46
CA GLY A 83 -10.36 4.37 -2.30
C GLY A 83 -10.94 3.98 -0.94
N GLU A 84 -11.51 4.94 -0.21
CA GLU A 84 -12.22 4.74 1.06
C GLU A 84 -11.40 4.05 2.16
N PHE A 85 -10.10 4.32 2.24
CA PHE A 85 -9.17 3.80 3.27
C PHE A 85 -9.78 3.74 4.69
N PHE A 86 -10.46 4.81 5.08
CA PHE A 86 -11.03 5.00 6.41
C PHE A 86 -12.21 4.06 6.73
N ASN A 87 -12.70 3.31 5.75
CA ASN A 87 -13.76 2.31 5.89
C ASN A 87 -13.24 0.86 5.80
N LEU A 88 -11.94 0.65 5.52
CA LEU A 88 -11.40 -0.69 5.30
C LEU A 88 -10.97 -1.36 6.60
N THR A 89 -11.25 -2.65 6.70
CA THR A 89 -10.56 -3.52 7.66
C THR A 89 -9.11 -3.77 7.20
N LEU A 90 -8.27 -4.25 8.12
CA LEU A 90 -6.87 -4.60 7.80
C LEU A 90 -6.78 -5.75 6.79
N ASP A 91 -7.73 -6.70 6.85
CA ASP A 91 -7.76 -7.86 5.95
C ASP A 91 -8.20 -7.44 4.54
N GLU A 92 -9.26 -6.62 4.40
CA GLU A 92 -9.64 -6.06 3.09
C GLU A 92 -8.51 -5.23 2.49
N PHE A 93 -7.85 -4.39 3.30
CA PHE A 93 -6.70 -3.61 2.87
C PHE A 93 -5.57 -4.51 2.35
N ARG A 94 -5.28 -5.63 3.05
CA ARG A 94 -4.27 -6.60 2.61
C ARG A 94 -4.62 -7.16 1.23
N ASP A 95 -5.86 -7.57 1.03
CA ASP A 95 -6.33 -8.14 -0.25
C ASP A 95 -6.26 -7.10 -1.38
N ILE A 96 -6.69 -5.86 -1.10
CA ILE A 96 -6.66 -4.75 -2.06
C ILE A 96 -5.23 -4.43 -2.50
N VAL A 97 -4.31 -4.25 -1.56
CA VAL A 97 -2.92 -3.87 -1.86
C VAL A 97 -2.20 -5.02 -2.56
N SER A 98 -2.36 -6.26 -2.11
CA SER A 98 -1.74 -7.43 -2.73
C SER A 98 -2.21 -7.60 -4.18
N LEU A 99 -3.52 -7.47 -4.42
CA LEU A 99 -4.06 -7.53 -5.78
C LEU A 99 -3.54 -6.38 -6.65
N ALA A 100 -3.42 -5.18 -6.10
CA ALA A 100 -2.90 -4.03 -6.83
C ALA A 100 -1.45 -4.24 -7.26
N VAL A 101 -0.59 -4.66 -6.34
CA VAL A 101 0.82 -4.97 -6.61
C VAL A 101 0.94 -6.06 -7.68
N GLU A 102 0.17 -7.15 -7.56
CA GLU A 102 0.14 -8.22 -8.55
C GLU A 102 -0.34 -7.73 -9.94
N THR A 103 -1.38 -6.91 -9.99
CA THR A 103 -1.98 -6.44 -11.25
C THR A 103 -1.08 -5.44 -11.97
N VAL A 104 -0.40 -4.57 -11.21
CA VAL A 104 0.52 -3.56 -11.74
C VAL A 104 1.81 -4.20 -12.24
N ASP A 105 2.25 -5.29 -11.60
CA ASP A 105 3.35 -6.16 -12.06
C ASP A 105 4.65 -5.36 -12.35
N GLY A 106 5.01 -4.47 -11.42
CA GLY A 106 6.24 -3.68 -11.49
C GLY A 106 6.30 -2.64 -12.62
N LYS A 107 5.20 -2.35 -13.32
CA LYS A 107 5.18 -1.35 -14.41
C LYS A 107 5.33 0.08 -13.91
N LEU A 108 4.78 0.37 -12.72
CA LEU A 108 4.82 1.68 -12.06
C LEU A 108 4.71 1.49 -10.54
N PRO A 109 5.14 2.47 -9.73
CA PRO A 109 5.07 2.37 -8.28
C PRO A 109 3.63 2.28 -7.76
N VAL A 110 3.42 1.38 -6.79
CA VAL A 110 2.15 1.24 -6.05
C VAL A 110 2.31 1.86 -4.67
N ILE A 111 1.51 2.88 -4.37
CA ILE A 111 1.52 3.57 -3.09
C ILE A 111 0.22 3.23 -2.35
N ALA A 112 0.32 2.51 -1.23
CA ALA A 112 -0.83 2.22 -0.38
C ALA A 112 -1.08 3.40 0.59
N SER A 113 -2.10 3.33 1.46
CA SER A 113 -2.27 4.32 2.54
C SER A 113 -2.03 3.72 3.92
N ALA A 114 -1.63 4.58 4.85
CA ALA A 114 -1.55 4.24 6.26
C ALA A 114 -2.02 5.41 7.11
N GLY A 115 -2.56 5.16 8.30
CA GLY A 115 -2.92 6.22 9.24
C GLY A 115 -3.86 5.76 10.35
N LEU A 116 -4.77 6.64 10.79
CA LEU A 116 -5.67 6.49 11.94
C LEU A 116 -4.94 6.69 13.28
N SER A 117 -4.84 5.66 14.12
CA SER A 117 -4.01 5.69 15.32
C SER A 117 -2.55 5.34 14.98
N VAL A 118 -1.60 5.62 15.87
CA VAL A 118 -0.19 5.18 15.67
C VAL A 118 -0.12 3.66 15.50
N GLY A 119 -0.85 2.88 16.31
CA GLY A 119 -0.86 1.42 16.22
C GLY A 119 -1.43 0.92 14.90
N SER A 120 -2.55 1.51 14.46
CA SER A 120 -3.17 1.19 13.17
C SER A 120 -2.27 1.59 12.00
N GLY A 121 -1.70 2.78 12.02
CA GLY A 121 -0.82 3.27 10.96
C GLY A 121 0.40 2.39 10.76
N LYS A 122 1.02 1.92 11.86
CA LYS A 122 2.09 0.92 11.81
C LYS A 122 1.62 -0.39 11.18
N ALA A 123 0.46 -0.90 11.59
CA ALA A 123 -0.08 -2.15 11.04
C ALA A 123 -0.35 -2.04 9.54
N PHE A 124 -1.02 -0.98 9.08
CA PHE A 124 -1.27 -0.77 7.65
C PHE A 124 0.02 -0.61 6.84
N ALA A 125 1.02 0.12 7.37
CA ALA A 125 2.32 0.26 6.72
C ALA A 125 3.03 -1.09 6.56
N GLN A 126 3.03 -1.92 7.61
CA GLN A 126 3.61 -3.26 7.57
C GLN A 126 2.88 -4.18 6.59
N VAL A 127 1.54 -4.13 6.55
CA VAL A 127 0.78 -4.90 5.57
C VAL A 127 1.08 -4.47 4.13
N ALA A 128 1.21 -3.16 3.88
CA ALA A 128 1.59 -2.65 2.57
C ALA A 128 3.00 -3.12 2.16
N GLU A 129 3.94 -3.12 3.10
CA GLU A 129 5.31 -3.60 2.89
C GLU A 129 5.35 -5.11 2.59
N GLU A 130 4.64 -5.91 3.38
CA GLU A 130 4.51 -7.36 3.17
C GLU A 130 3.87 -7.69 1.80
N ALA A 131 2.94 -6.85 1.34
CA ALA A 131 2.28 -7.01 0.05
C ALA A 131 3.15 -6.56 -1.15
N GLY A 132 4.29 -5.91 -0.90
CA GLY A 132 5.21 -5.44 -1.94
C GLY A 132 4.84 -4.07 -2.53
N ALA A 133 4.14 -3.21 -1.78
CA ALA A 133 3.97 -1.81 -2.19
C ALA A 133 5.32 -1.08 -2.22
N ASP A 134 5.40 0.02 -2.97
CA ASP A 134 6.62 0.84 -3.09
C ASP A 134 6.62 2.04 -2.12
N GLY A 135 5.49 2.29 -1.48
CA GLY A 135 5.35 3.39 -0.54
C GLY A 135 4.00 3.44 0.16
N ILE A 136 3.90 4.37 1.11
CA ILE A 136 2.65 4.75 1.76
C ILE A 136 2.36 6.25 1.61
N LEU A 137 1.09 6.56 1.39
CA LEU A 137 0.51 7.87 1.66
C LEU A 137 0.06 7.89 3.14
N LEU A 138 0.79 8.60 3.97
CA LEU A 138 0.51 8.72 5.38
C LEU A 138 -0.59 9.77 5.61
N MET A 139 -1.76 9.27 5.99
CA MET A 139 -2.94 10.06 6.32
C MET A 139 -2.79 10.71 7.71
N PRO A 140 -3.47 11.85 7.95
CA PRO A 140 -3.56 12.48 9.27
C PRO A 140 -4.03 11.51 10.38
N PRO A 141 -3.71 11.82 11.66
CA PRO A 141 -4.25 11.07 12.78
C PRO A 141 -5.78 11.17 12.83
N TYR A 142 -6.44 10.15 13.36
CA TYR A 142 -7.90 10.12 13.44
C TYR A 142 -8.46 11.17 14.42
N LEU A 143 -9.42 11.95 13.93
CA LEU A 143 -10.36 12.81 14.67
C LEU A 143 -9.79 14.06 15.37
N THR A 144 -8.80 13.93 16.25
CA THR A 144 -8.41 15.02 17.17
C THR A 144 -7.36 15.95 16.57
N GLU A 145 -7.48 17.25 16.84
CA GLU A 145 -6.40 18.22 16.61
C GLU A 145 -5.17 17.87 17.46
N CYS A 146 -3.99 18.08 16.90
CA CYS A 146 -2.71 17.79 17.54
C CYS A 146 -1.80 19.02 17.47
N PRO A 147 -1.00 19.29 18.51
CA PRO A 147 0.08 20.27 18.39
C PRO A 147 1.11 19.80 17.36
N GLN A 148 1.89 20.72 16.79
CA GLN A 148 2.89 20.43 15.75
C GLN A 148 3.86 19.30 16.17
N GLU A 149 4.39 19.38 17.39
CA GLU A 149 5.25 18.35 17.98
C GLU A 149 4.58 16.96 18.05
N GLY A 150 3.28 16.93 18.29
CA GLY A 150 2.48 15.70 18.30
C GLY A 150 2.30 15.12 16.89
N LEU A 151 2.08 15.97 15.87
CA LEU A 151 1.99 15.54 14.48
C LEU A 151 3.32 14.99 13.96
N VAL A 152 4.44 15.64 14.30
CA VAL A 152 5.79 15.15 13.98
C VAL A 152 6.04 13.80 14.65
N ALA A 153 5.72 13.67 15.95
CA ALA A 153 5.89 12.42 16.68
C ALA A 153 4.99 11.29 16.15
N TYR A 154 3.76 11.59 15.74
CA TYR A 154 2.86 10.64 15.09
C TYR A 154 3.46 10.12 13.78
N ALA A 155 3.88 11.04 12.90
CA ALA A 155 4.39 10.68 11.60
C ALA A 155 5.69 9.89 11.69
N ARG A 156 6.64 10.37 12.51
CA ARG A 156 7.92 9.70 12.74
C ARG A 156 7.74 8.26 13.21
N GLN A 157 6.83 8.02 14.16
CA GLN A 157 6.61 6.66 14.66
C GLN A 157 6.12 5.69 13.58
N ILE A 158 5.41 6.17 12.56
CA ILE A 158 4.95 5.34 11.44
C ILE A 158 6.06 5.20 10.39
N CYS A 159 6.82 6.28 10.11
CA CYS A 159 8.01 6.22 9.26
C CYS A 159 9.04 5.20 9.78
N ASP A 160 9.25 5.13 11.10
CA ASP A 160 10.20 4.22 11.75
C ASP A 160 9.74 2.73 11.73
N ALA A 161 8.50 2.46 11.31
CA ALA A 161 7.92 1.12 11.34
C ALA A 161 7.94 0.37 10.00
N THR A 162 8.52 0.98 8.95
CA THR A 162 8.60 0.43 7.59
C THR A 162 9.81 0.99 6.86
N ASP A 163 10.37 0.22 5.93
CA ASP A 163 11.40 0.64 4.99
C ASP A 163 10.82 1.29 3.71
N LEU A 164 9.49 1.26 3.56
CA LEU A 164 8.76 1.87 2.45
C LEU A 164 8.99 3.39 2.37
N ASN A 165 8.85 3.92 1.16
CA ASN A 165 8.83 5.36 0.93
C ASN A 165 7.55 5.97 1.53
N VAL A 166 7.67 7.10 2.21
CA VAL A 166 6.55 7.78 2.87
C VAL A 166 6.27 9.12 2.21
N ILE A 167 5.01 9.37 1.90
CA ILE A 167 4.49 10.67 1.49
C ILE A 167 3.54 11.14 2.57
N TYR A 168 3.85 12.23 3.25
CA TYR A 168 2.96 12.79 4.28
C TYR A 168 1.81 13.56 3.62
N TYR A 169 0.56 13.29 4.00
CA TYR A 169 -0.59 14.04 3.51
C TYR A 169 -0.97 15.20 4.44
N ASN A 170 -0.56 16.40 4.05
CA ASN A 170 -0.86 17.65 4.75
C ASN A 170 -2.31 18.10 4.53
N ARG A 171 -3.24 17.68 5.40
CA ARG A 171 -4.68 18.04 5.30
C ARG A 171 -5.41 17.93 6.64
N GLY A 172 -6.57 18.58 6.73
CA GLY A 172 -7.47 18.44 7.89
C GLY A 172 -6.77 18.81 9.20
N ASN A 173 -6.84 17.92 10.19
CA ASN A 173 -6.20 18.05 11.50
C ASN A 173 -4.70 17.66 11.51
N GLY A 174 -4.14 17.26 10.37
CA GLY A 174 -2.74 16.89 10.19
C GLY A 174 -2.00 17.88 9.30
N ILE A 175 -2.10 19.18 9.60
CA ILE A 175 -1.37 20.21 8.86
C ILE A 175 -0.07 20.53 9.61
N LEU A 176 1.05 20.04 9.08
CA LEU A 176 2.41 20.42 9.45
C LEU A 176 2.77 21.78 8.84
N GLU A 177 3.36 22.64 9.67
CA GLU A 177 4.02 23.87 9.25
C GLU A 177 5.42 23.57 8.68
N ALA A 178 6.02 24.52 7.95
CA ALA A 178 7.28 24.32 7.24
C ALA A 178 8.42 23.83 8.16
N GLU A 179 8.53 24.39 9.37
CA GLU A 179 9.54 23.94 10.35
C GLU A 179 9.31 22.48 10.77
N ALA A 180 8.06 22.09 10.99
CA ALA A 180 7.70 20.73 11.39
C ALA A 180 7.92 19.72 10.25
N VAL A 181 7.67 20.12 9.00
CA VAL A 181 8.01 19.32 7.80
C VAL A 181 9.52 19.11 7.71
N GLN A 182 10.32 20.17 7.90
CA GLN A 182 11.78 20.07 7.89
C GLN A 182 12.29 19.12 8.99
N GLN A 183 11.80 19.28 10.22
CA GLN A 183 12.15 18.40 11.34
C GLN A 183 11.83 16.93 11.04
N LEU A 184 10.67 16.65 10.43
CA LEU A 184 10.28 15.30 10.06
C LEU A 184 11.17 14.73 8.94
N ALA A 185 11.48 15.53 7.91
CA ALA A 185 12.36 15.14 6.81
C ALA A 185 13.79 14.84 7.26
N ASP A 186 14.34 15.65 8.18
CA ASP A 186 15.66 15.43 8.76
C ASP A 186 15.72 14.13 9.59
N ALA A 187 14.61 13.78 10.25
CA ALA A 187 14.53 12.60 11.10
C ALA A 187 14.20 11.30 10.34
N CYS A 188 13.50 11.39 9.19
CA CYS A 188 12.96 10.23 8.48
C CYS A 188 13.49 10.18 7.03
N PRO A 189 14.59 9.45 6.76
CA PRO A 189 15.18 9.37 5.42
C PRO A 189 14.28 8.74 4.34
N ASN A 190 13.24 8.02 4.77
CA ASN A 190 12.20 7.44 3.91
C ASN A 190 11.02 8.41 3.66
N LEU A 191 10.97 9.58 4.29
CA LEU A 191 10.03 10.64 3.90
C LEU A 191 10.49 11.28 2.59
N ILE A 192 9.75 11.05 1.50
CA ILE A 192 10.16 11.45 0.16
C ILE A 192 9.31 12.56 -0.44
N GLY A 193 8.18 12.90 0.18
CA GLY A 193 7.26 13.89 -0.35
C GLY A 193 6.20 14.34 0.64
N LEU A 194 5.54 15.44 0.27
CA LEU A 194 4.40 16.01 0.95
C LEU A 194 3.27 16.15 -0.07
N LYS A 195 2.12 15.54 0.20
CA LYS A 195 0.89 15.80 -0.55
C LYS A 195 0.15 16.95 0.14
N ASP A 196 -0.09 18.06 -0.56
CA ASP A 196 -0.87 19.15 0.00
C ASP A 196 -2.37 18.95 -0.26
N GLY A 197 -3.17 19.09 0.79
CA GLY A 197 -4.63 19.16 0.73
C GLY A 197 -5.18 20.44 1.37
N LYS A 198 -4.31 21.36 1.83
CA LYS A 198 -4.70 22.66 2.38
C LYS A 198 -5.06 23.64 1.27
N GLY A 199 -4.38 23.57 0.13
CA GLY A 199 -4.58 24.45 -1.02
C GLY A 199 -3.96 25.84 -0.84
N ASP A 200 -2.93 25.96 0.00
CA ASP A 200 -2.27 27.23 0.31
C ASP A 200 -0.89 27.27 -0.37
N ILE A 201 -0.82 27.94 -1.51
CA ILE A 201 0.40 27.98 -2.35
C ILE A 201 1.47 28.91 -1.76
N GLN A 202 1.10 29.80 -0.84
CA GLN A 202 1.99 30.85 -0.32
C GLN A 202 2.66 30.51 1.02
N ALA A 203 2.19 29.46 1.69
CA ALA A 203 2.63 29.07 3.03
C ALA A 203 3.97 28.32 3.03
#